data_AF-A0A6A6DEQ3-F1
#
_entry.id   AF-A0A6A6DEQ3-F1
#
_cell.length_a   1.000
_cell.length_b   1.000
_cell.length_c   1.000
_cell.angle_alpha   90.00
_cell.angle_beta   90.00
_cell.angle_gamma   90.00
#
_symmetry.space_group_name_H-M   'P 1'
#
loop_
_entity.id
_entity.type
_entity.pdbx_description
1 polymer ?
#
loop_
_entity_poly.entity_id
_entity_poly.type
_entity_poly.pdbx_seq_one_letter_code
_entity_poly.pdbx_strand_id
1 'polypeptide(L)'
;MDMITQMRIHLQTTRLTLYENVTDELLPRQNPMTVDQAFLMGTRNGALALNRTDLGVLKVGAKADIVIFDTNRLGLLGWTDPVAEVVLHSNVGDIRDVLIDGAVKKTKRPFG
;
A
#
# COMPACT_ATOMS: atom_id res chain seq x y z
N MET A 1 -9.26 -8.69 9.10
CA MET A 1 -9.13 -7.52 8.21
C MET A 1 -7.66 -7.28 7.97
N ASP A 2 -7.25 -7.02 6.72
CA ASP A 2 -5.84 -6.86 6.32
C ASP A 2 -5.47 -5.40 6.00
N MET A 3 -4.16 -5.11 5.92
CA MET A 3 -3.65 -3.75 5.74
C MET A 3 -3.94 -3.17 4.35
N ILE A 4 -3.99 -3.99 3.30
CA ILE A 4 -4.31 -3.52 1.94
C ILE A 4 -5.75 -3.00 1.93
N THR A 5 -6.66 -3.79 2.50
CA THR A 5 -8.06 -3.40 2.68
C THR A 5 -8.19 -2.14 3.53
N GLN A 6 -7.43 -2.00 4.62
CA GLN A 6 -7.44 -0.79 5.47
C GLN A 6 -6.97 0.46 4.71
N MET A 7 -5.85 0.38 3.98
CA MET A 7 -5.37 1.49 3.15
C MET A 7 -6.41 1.90 2.12
N ARG A 8 -7.03 0.93 1.45
CA ARG A 8 -8.06 1.18 0.43
C ARG A 8 -9.30 1.83 1.01
N ILE A 9 -9.82 1.30 2.11
CA ILE A 9 -11.01 1.87 2.76
C ILE A 9 -10.72 3.28 3.25
N HIS A 10 -9.59 3.50 3.92
CA HIS A 10 -9.24 4.84 4.38
C HIS A 10 -9.11 5.85 3.22
N LEU A 11 -8.50 5.44 2.11
CA LEU A 11 -8.44 6.23 0.88
C LEU A 11 -9.83 6.59 0.35
N GLN A 12 -10.71 5.60 0.19
CA GLN A 12 -12.05 5.84 -0.38
C GLN A 12 -12.95 6.62 0.58
N THR A 13 -12.89 6.35 1.88
CA THR A 13 -13.63 7.11 2.89
C THR A 13 -13.16 8.55 2.95
N THR A 14 -11.85 8.81 2.91
CA THR A 14 -11.31 10.18 2.89
C THR A 14 -11.76 10.93 1.65
N ARG A 15 -11.74 10.28 0.48
CA ARG A 15 -12.29 10.87 -0.74
C ARG A 15 -13.77 11.18 -0.56
N LEU A 16 -14.60 10.23 -0.14
CA LEU A 16 -16.03 10.44 0.07
C LEU A 16 -16.31 11.64 0.98
N THR A 17 -15.75 11.64 2.20
CA THR A 17 -15.98 12.69 3.19
C THR A 17 -15.52 14.06 2.71
N LEU A 18 -14.39 14.14 2.00
CA LEU A 18 -13.89 15.42 1.50
C LEU A 18 -14.60 15.89 0.23
N TYR A 19 -15.21 15.00 -0.54
CA TYR A 19 -16.10 15.35 -1.66
C TYR A 19 -17.48 15.82 -1.17
N GLU A 20 -18.03 15.23 -0.10
CA GLU A 20 -19.33 15.65 0.49
C GLU A 20 -19.30 17.07 1.08
N ASN A 21 -18.12 17.57 1.45
CA ASN A 21 -17.94 18.92 1.99
C ASN A 21 -17.76 20.00 0.90
N VAL A 22 -17.88 19.62 -0.38
CA VAL A 22 -17.76 20.54 -1.51
C VAL A 22 -19.16 20.92 -1.99
N THR A 23 -19.51 22.20 -1.88
CA THR A 23 -20.78 22.73 -2.39
C THR A 23 -20.88 22.60 -3.91
N ASP A 24 -22.10 22.43 -4.43
CA ASP A 24 -22.44 22.09 -5.83
C ASP A 24 -21.76 22.95 -6.93
N GLU A 25 -21.20 24.12 -6.61
CA GLU A 25 -20.59 25.04 -7.58
C GLU A 25 -19.08 24.85 -7.82
N LEU A 26 -18.37 24.03 -7.04
CA LEU A 26 -16.91 23.88 -7.17
C LEU A 26 -16.51 22.42 -7.24
N LEU A 27 -16.53 21.77 -8.40
CA LEU A 27 -15.87 20.47 -8.56
C LEU A 27 -14.43 20.57 -7.98
N PRO A 28 -14.06 19.74 -6.99
CA PRO A 28 -12.75 19.86 -6.36
C PRO A 28 -11.69 19.60 -7.42
N ARG A 29 -10.89 20.62 -7.70
CA ARG A 29 -9.83 20.59 -8.73
C ARG A 29 -8.71 19.60 -8.41
N GLN A 30 -8.64 19.11 -7.17
CA GLN A 30 -7.57 18.22 -6.70
C GLN A 30 -8.12 16.98 -6.04
N ASN A 31 -7.42 15.86 -6.23
CA ASN A 31 -7.71 14.59 -5.58
C ASN A 31 -7.46 14.72 -4.06
N PRO A 32 -8.49 14.57 -3.20
CA PRO A 32 -8.37 14.82 -1.77
C PRO A 32 -7.41 13.85 -1.06
N MET A 33 -7.13 12.68 -1.65
CA MET A 33 -6.09 11.77 -1.19
C MET A 33 -5.57 10.91 -2.35
N THR A 34 -4.26 10.92 -2.55
CA THR A 34 -3.55 10.14 -3.57
C THR A 34 -3.32 8.69 -3.12
N VAL A 35 -3.06 7.80 -4.08
CA VAL A 35 -2.67 6.41 -3.80
C VAL A 35 -1.34 6.35 -3.03
N ASP A 36 -0.39 7.24 -3.33
CA ASP A 36 0.89 7.33 -2.62
C ASP A 36 0.71 7.69 -1.15
N GLN A 37 -0.20 8.63 -0.84
CA GLN A 37 -0.52 8.97 0.56
C GLN A 37 -1.08 7.75 1.30
N ALA A 38 -1.93 6.94 0.65
CA ALA A 38 -2.48 5.73 1.26
C ALA A 38 -1.40 4.67 1.47
N PHE A 39 -0.52 4.48 0.48
CA PHE A 39 0.61 3.56 0.58
C PHE A 39 1.59 3.95 1.68
N LEU A 40 1.95 5.24 1.77
CA LEU A 40 2.83 5.77 2.81
C LEU A 40 2.21 5.64 4.21
N MET A 41 0.88 5.77 4.33
CA MET A 41 0.16 5.54 5.58
C MET A 41 0.37 4.11 6.10
N GLY A 42 0.21 3.11 5.24
CA GLY A 42 0.41 1.71 5.60
C GLY A 42 1.86 1.26 5.73
N THR A 43 2.83 2.13 5.39
CA THR A 43 4.27 1.82 5.41
C THR A 43 5.06 2.84 6.23
N ARG A 44 5.64 3.84 5.59
CA ARG A 44 6.59 4.78 6.22
C ARG A 44 5.96 5.61 7.32
N ASN A 45 4.79 6.18 7.10
CA ASN A 45 4.13 7.02 8.10
C ASN A 45 3.65 6.18 9.29
N GLY A 46 3.20 4.94 9.06
CA GLY A 46 2.90 3.99 10.13
C GLY A 46 4.14 3.66 10.97
N ALA A 47 5.29 3.43 10.34
CA ALA A 47 6.56 3.23 11.05
C ALA A 47 6.98 4.46 11.87
N LEU A 48 6.88 5.66 11.29
CA LEU A 48 7.20 6.91 11.98
C LEU A 48 6.26 7.18 13.16
N ALA A 49 4.97 6.86 13.03
CA ALA A 49 4.00 6.97 14.13
C ALA A 49 4.36 6.06 15.33
N LEU A 50 5.10 4.97 15.08
CA LEU A 50 5.63 4.06 16.11
C LEU A 50 7.05 4.44 16.57
N ASN A 51 7.56 5.61 16.18
CA ASN A 51 8.92 6.06 16.43
C ASN A 51 10.01 5.07 15.91
N ARG A 52 9.71 4.35 14.83
CA ARG A 52 10.62 3.40 14.17
C ARG A 52 11.11 3.97 12.86
N THR A 53 12.25 4.67 12.91
CA THR A 53 12.88 5.29 11.75
C THR A 53 13.58 4.30 10.81
N ASP A 54 13.77 3.05 11.27
CA ASP A 54 14.40 1.93 10.58
C ASP A 54 13.40 1.01 9.86
N LEU A 55 12.09 1.32 9.88
CA LEU A 55 11.02 0.54 9.26
C LEU A 55 10.28 1.32 8.14
N GLY A 56 9.50 0.57 7.34
CA GLY A 56 8.60 1.14 6.34
C GLY A 56 9.31 1.83 5.17
N VAL A 57 10.59 1.51 4.92
CA VAL A 57 11.40 2.08 3.84
C VAL A 57 12.42 1.07 3.33
N LEU A 58 12.70 1.08 2.03
CA LEU A 58 13.81 0.33 1.44
C LEU A 58 15.03 1.26 1.35
N LYS A 59 15.92 1.17 2.34
CA LYS A 59 17.14 1.98 2.44
C LYS A 59 18.22 1.19 3.19
N VAL A 60 19.49 1.37 2.82
CA VAL A 60 20.62 0.83 3.59
C VAL A 60 20.52 1.23 5.06
N GLY A 61 20.66 0.24 5.96
CA GLY A 61 20.54 0.40 7.40
C GLY A 61 19.12 0.26 7.97
N ALA A 62 18.08 0.18 7.13
CA ALA A 62 16.73 -0.18 7.55
C ALA A 62 16.57 -1.70 7.67
N LYS A 63 15.57 -2.17 8.44
CA LYS A 63 15.25 -3.60 8.50
C LYS A 63 14.67 -4.09 7.18
N ALA A 64 15.00 -5.33 6.82
CA ALA A 64 14.52 -5.98 5.60
C ALA A 64 13.14 -6.62 5.81
N ASP A 65 12.15 -5.79 6.14
CA ASP A 65 10.73 -6.16 6.22
C ASP A 65 10.07 -5.90 4.86
N ILE A 66 9.90 -6.96 4.07
CA ILE A 66 9.55 -6.86 2.64
C ILE A 66 8.35 -7.74 2.32
N VAL A 67 7.37 -7.18 1.63
CA VAL A 67 6.24 -7.92 1.05
C VAL A 67 6.41 -7.94 -0.46
N ILE A 68 6.38 -9.13 -1.06
CA ILE A 68 6.52 -9.31 -2.51
C ILE A 68 5.19 -9.78 -3.09
N PHE A 69 4.69 -9.07 -4.10
CA PHE A 69 3.45 -9.38 -4.81
C PHE A 69 3.73 -10.17 -6.10
N ASP A 70 2.84 -11.10 -6.44
CA ASP A 70 2.87 -11.87 -7.69
C ASP A 70 2.08 -11.14 -8.79
N THR A 71 2.78 -10.34 -9.60
CA THR A 71 2.16 -9.50 -10.65
C THR A 71 1.74 -10.28 -11.90
N ASN A 72 1.96 -11.61 -11.94
CA ASN A 72 1.59 -12.43 -13.09
C ASN A 72 0.15 -12.97 -13.02
N ARG A 73 -0.59 -12.66 -11.94
CA ARG A 73 -2.01 -12.99 -11.84
C ARG A 73 -2.85 -11.97 -12.60
N LEU A 74 -3.93 -12.43 -13.25
CA LEU A 74 -4.82 -11.60 -14.10
C LEU A 74 -5.28 -10.30 -13.42
N GLY A 75 -5.42 -10.27 -12.10
CA GLY A 75 -5.80 -9.09 -11.33
C GLY A 75 -4.72 -8.03 -11.13
N LEU A 76 -3.49 -8.25 -11.62
CA LEU A 76 -2.34 -7.34 -11.51
C LEU A 76 -1.57 -7.16 -12.84
N LEU A 77 -2.15 -7.57 -13.98
CA LEU A 77 -1.48 -7.43 -15.29
C LEU A 77 -1.68 -6.03 -15.88
N GLY A 78 -0.63 -5.48 -16.54
CA GLY A 78 -0.74 -4.25 -17.33
C GLY A 78 -0.67 -2.95 -16.54
N TRP A 79 -0.03 -2.95 -15.37
CA TRP A 79 0.11 -1.76 -14.52
C TRP A 79 0.99 -0.68 -15.18
N THR A 80 0.53 0.58 -15.12
CA THR A 80 1.34 1.77 -15.42
C THR A 80 1.90 2.40 -14.14
N ASP A 81 1.18 2.21 -13.02
CA ASP A 81 1.56 2.66 -11.68
C ASP A 81 1.47 1.47 -10.70
N PRO A 82 2.60 0.92 -10.23
CA PRO A 82 2.60 -0.23 -9.34
C PRO A 82 2.08 0.09 -7.92
N VAL A 83 2.14 1.36 -7.47
CA VAL A 83 1.62 1.75 -6.15
C VAL A 83 0.09 1.77 -6.18
N ALA A 84 -0.48 2.36 -7.23
CA ALA A 84 -1.91 2.30 -7.48
C ALA A 84 -2.40 0.84 -7.51
N GLU A 85 -1.66 -0.04 -8.17
CA GLU A 85 -2.01 -1.45 -8.29
C GLU A 85 -2.04 -2.18 -6.93
N VAL A 86 -1.03 -1.97 -6.08
CA VAL A 86 -0.99 -2.52 -4.72
C VAL A 86 -2.16 -1.99 -3.90
N VAL A 87 -2.42 -0.69 -3.91
CA VAL A 87 -3.45 -0.08 -3.06
C VAL A 87 -4.87 -0.41 -3.55
N LEU A 88 -5.13 -0.31 -4.85
CA LEU A 88 -6.49 -0.31 -5.44
C LEU A 88 -6.95 -1.64 -6.00
N HIS A 89 -6.05 -2.56 -6.38
CA HIS A 89 -6.45 -3.78 -7.08
C HIS A 89 -5.95 -5.06 -6.40
N SER A 90 -4.81 -5.02 -5.71
CA SER A 90 -4.27 -6.21 -5.04
C SER A 90 -5.13 -6.71 -3.87
N ASN A 91 -4.91 -7.96 -3.48
CA ASN A 91 -5.40 -8.55 -2.24
C ASN A 91 -4.32 -9.43 -1.58
N VAL A 92 -4.60 -9.91 -0.35
CA VAL A 92 -3.66 -10.75 0.41
C VAL A 92 -3.28 -12.07 -0.30
N GLY A 93 -4.13 -12.54 -1.20
CA GLY A 93 -3.90 -13.69 -2.07
C GLY A 93 -2.84 -13.43 -3.14
N ASP A 94 -2.57 -12.18 -3.49
CA ASP A 94 -1.53 -11.81 -4.45
C ASP A 94 -0.14 -11.73 -3.82
N ILE A 95 -0.04 -11.72 -2.49
CA ILE A 95 1.24 -11.78 -1.79
C ILE A 95 1.91 -13.13 -2.03
N ARG A 96 3.05 -13.09 -2.71
CA ARG A 96 3.93 -14.24 -3.01
C ARG A 96 4.78 -14.58 -1.80
N ASP A 97 5.59 -13.63 -1.35
CA ASP A 97 6.54 -13.82 -0.26
C ASP A 97 6.46 -12.68 0.76
N VAL A 98 6.83 -13.00 2.00
CA VAL A 98 7.02 -12.02 3.07
C VAL A 98 8.32 -12.32 3.78
N LEU A 99 9.16 -11.31 3.92
CA LEU A 99 10.40 -11.33 4.68
C LEU A 99 10.22 -10.45 5.92
N ILE A 100 10.70 -10.94 7.06
CA ILE A 100 10.80 -10.17 8.30
C ILE A 100 12.26 -10.22 8.75
N ASP A 101 12.87 -9.06 8.90
CA ASP A 101 14.30 -8.89 9.19
C ASP A 101 15.18 -9.71 8.24
N GLY A 102 14.80 -9.76 6.96
CA GLY A 102 15.49 -10.53 5.90
C GLY A 102 15.21 -12.04 5.89
N ALA A 103 14.52 -12.58 6.90
CA ALA A 103 14.15 -13.99 6.94
C ALA A 103 12.78 -14.22 6.26
N VAL A 104 12.72 -15.16 5.32
CA VAL A 104 11.46 -15.56 4.67
C VAL A 104 10.51 -16.17 5.70
N LYS A 105 9.32 -15.58 5.86
CA LYS A 105 8.24 -16.06 6.75
C LYS A 105 7.03 -16.60 6.00
N LYS A 106 6.83 -16.14 4.76
CA LYS A 106 5.84 -16.70 3.84
C LYS A 106 6.51 -16.82 2.49
N THR A 107 6.28 -17.94 1.81
CA THR A 107 6.63 -18.07 0.41
C THR A 107 5.64 -18.97 -0.32
N LYS A 108 5.31 -18.60 -1.56
CA LYS A 108 4.52 -19.43 -2.48
C LYS A 108 5.39 -20.17 -3.51
N ARG A 109 6.67 -19.83 -3.62
CA ARG A 109 7.67 -20.50 -4.47
C ARG A 109 9.02 -20.45 -3.78
N PRO A 110 9.63 -21.59 -3.42
CA PRO A 110 10.96 -21.59 -2.83
C PRO A 110 11.95 -20.81 -3.70
N PHE A 111 12.78 -19.98 -3.06
CA PHE A 111 13.98 -19.48 -3.72
C PHE A 111 14.88 -20.69 -3.95
N GLY A 112 15.13 -21.01 -5.22
CA GLY A 112 16.08 -22.06 -5.61
C GLY A 112 17.51 -21.68 -5.27
#